data_AF-A0A060BQT0-F1
#
_entry.id   AF-A0A060BQT0-F1
#
_cell.length_a   1.000
_cell.length_b   1.000
_cell.length_c   1.000
_cell.angle_alpha   90.00
_cell.angle_beta   90.00
_cell.angle_gamma   90.00
#
_symmetry.space_group_name_H-M   'P 1'
#
loop_
_entity.id
_entity.type
_entity.pdbx_description
1 polymer ?
#
loop_
_entity_poly.entity_id
_entity_poly.type
_entity_poly.pdbx_seq_one_letter_code
_entity_poly.pdbx_strand_id
1 'polypeptide(L)' 'MWPSLLREELRAGEKGDQVVGIAQCREVEIKEGKLETVRFLNGDQTHQGRHVRVVNGPFTILYVKLYKY' A
#
# COMPACT_ATOMS: atom_id res chain seq x y z
N MET A 1 36.51 -20.22 0.73
CA MET A 1 36.56 -19.14 1.73
C MET A 1 35.95 -17.91 1.08
N TRP A 2 34.64 -17.71 1.26
CA TRP A 2 33.87 -16.62 0.64
C TRP A 2 33.62 -15.53 1.69
N PRO A 3 33.82 -14.23 1.40
CA PRO A 3 33.68 -13.16 2.39
C PRO A 3 32.24 -12.97 2.87
N SER A 4 32.14 -12.64 4.16
CA SER A 4 30.98 -12.45 5.03
C SER A 4 29.99 -11.32 4.68
N LEU A 5 29.67 -11.12 3.40
CA LEU A 5 28.87 -9.98 2.92
C LEU A 5 27.34 -10.22 2.87
N LEU A 6 26.79 -11.08 3.72
CA LEU A 6 25.34 -11.29 3.79
C LEU A 6 24.85 -11.46 5.23
N ARG A 7 25.02 -10.41 6.04
CA ARG A 7 24.34 -10.26 7.35
C ARG A 7 23.78 -8.85 7.55
N GLU A 8 23.26 -8.26 6.48
CA GLU A 8 22.27 -7.19 6.53
C GLU A 8 20.96 -7.67 5.88
N GLU A 9 20.61 -8.93 6.14
CA GLU A 9 19.24 -9.38 5.94
C GLU A 9 18.35 -8.66 6.95
N LEU A 10 17.67 -7.62 6.48
CA LEU A 10 16.33 -7.18 6.88
C LEU A 10 15.94 -7.65 8.29
N ARG A 11 16.44 -6.96 9.32
CA ARG A 11 15.88 -7.10 10.67
C ARG A 11 14.49 -6.46 10.65
N ALA A 12 13.47 -7.30 10.59
CA ALA A 12 12.14 -6.89 10.96
C ALA A 12 12.16 -6.35 12.40
N GLY A 13 11.97 -5.04 12.54
CA GLY A 13 11.56 -4.39 13.77
C GLY A 13 12.62 -4.30 14.87
N GLU A 14 13.60 -3.43 14.69
CA GLU A 14 14.11 -2.73 15.87
C GLU A 14 13.03 -1.76 16.37
N LYS A 15 12.90 -1.64 17.69
CA LYS A 15 11.85 -0.91 18.40
C LYS A 15 11.94 0.59 18.04
N GLY A 16 11.40 0.98 16.89
CA GLY A 16 11.60 2.30 16.30
C GLY A 16 11.09 2.47 14.86
N ASP A 17 10.97 1.39 14.08
CA ASP A 17 10.40 1.50 12.74
C ASP A 17 8.87 1.57 12.82
N GLN A 18 8.33 2.75 12.49
CA GLN A 18 6.89 2.98 12.44
C GLN A 18 6.25 1.99 11.47
N VAL A 19 5.50 1.03 11.99
CA VAL A 19 4.74 0.10 11.15
C VAL A 19 3.57 0.91 10.57
N VAL A 20 3.45 0.91 9.24
CA VAL A 20 2.39 1.62 8.51
C VAL A 20 1.57 0.59 7.73
N GLY A 21 0.24 0.74 7.79
CA GLY A 21 -0.71 -0.08 7.04
C GLY A 21 -1.63 0.76 6.17
N ILE A 22 -2.38 0.09 5.28
CA ILE A 22 -3.43 0.71 4.48
C ILE A 22 -4.73 0.65 5.27
N ALA A 23 -5.22 1.81 5.71
CA ALA A 23 -6.51 1.93 6.40
C ALA A 23 -7.68 1.87 5.42
N GLN A 24 -7.50 2.43 4.23
CA GLN A 24 -8.52 2.46 3.19
C GLN A 24 -7.89 2.58 1.82
N CYS A 25 -8.40 1.82 0.86
CA CYS A 25 -8.10 1.98 -0.56
C CYS A 25 -9.42 2.08 -1.33
N ARG A 26 -9.55 3.11 -2.17
CA ARG A 26 -10.71 3.34 -3.02
C ARG A 26 -10.26 3.64 -4.43
N GLU A 27 -10.98 3.10 -5.39
CA GLU A 27 -10.97 3.66 -6.74
C GLU A 27 -11.91 4.86 -6.77
N VAL A 28 -11.44 5.96 -7.36
CA VAL A 28 -12.16 7.24 -7.41
C VAL A 28 -12.16 7.82 -8.81
N GLU A 29 -13.09 8.73 -9.04
CA GLU A 29 -13.13 9.62 -10.19
C GLU A 29 -13.20 11.08 -9.74
N ILE A 30 -12.79 12.00 -10.62
CA ILE A 30 -12.89 13.44 -10.36
C ILE A 30 -14.13 13.96 -11.10
N LYS A 31 -15.14 14.41 -10.35
CA LYS A 31 -16.34 15.07 -10.87
C LYS A 31 -16.50 16.40 -10.19
N GLU A 32 -16.62 17.47 -10.97
CA GLU A 32 -16.78 18.84 -10.46
C GLU A 32 -15.74 19.23 -9.38
N GLY A 33 -14.49 18.75 -9.55
CA GLY A 33 -13.40 19.00 -8.60
C GLY A 33 -13.46 18.19 -7.31
N LYS A 34 -14.39 17.25 -7.17
CA LYS A 34 -14.54 16.35 -6.01
C LYS A 34 -14.16 14.91 -6.37
N LEU A 35 -13.61 14.20 -5.39
CA LEU A 35 -13.35 12.76 -5.49
C LEU A 35 -14.62 11.98 -5.17
N GLU A 36 -15.21 11.36 -6.18
CA GLU A 36 -16.32 10.42 -6.01
C GLU A 36 -15.80 8.99 -5.94
N THR A 37 -16.37 8.18 -5.06
CA THR A 37 -15.95 6.79 -4.89
C THR A 37 -16.61 5.90 -5.93
N VAL A 38 -15.81 5.21 -6.73
CA VAL A 38 -16.27 4.17 -7.65
C VAL A 38 -16.43 2.85 -6.90
N ARG A 39 -15.40 2.43 -6.15
CA ARG A 39 -15.44 1.21 -5.32
C ARG A 39 -14.39 1.23 -4.21
N PHE A 40 -14.62 0.43 -3.17
CA PHE A 40 -13.62 0.12 -2.15
C PHE A 40 -12.82 -1.12 -2.56
N LEU A 41 -11.50 -1.10 -2.31
CA LEU A 41 -10.61 -2.23 -2.50
C LEU A 41 -10.19 -2.77 -1.13
N ASN A 42 -10.35 -4.08 -0.93
CA ASN A 42 -10.01 -4.74 0.34
C ASN A 42 -9.63 -6.22 0.13
N GLY A 43 -9.29 -6.92 1.21
CA GLY A 43 -8.91 -8.34 1.16
C GLY A 43 -7.72 -8.55 0.22
N ASP A 44 -7.84 -9.53 -0.68
CA ASP A 44 -6.80 -9.88 -1.65
C ASP A 44 -6.38 -8.72 -2.55
N GLN A 45 -7.30 -7.80 -2.87
CA GLN A 45 -7.02 -6.64 -3.71
C GLN A 45 -6.01 -5.67 -3.07
N THR A 46 -5.87 -5.71 -1.74
CA THR A 46 -4.92 -4.90 -0.97
C THR A 46 -3.83 -5.72 -0.30
N HIS A 47 -3.75 -7.02 -0.63
CA HIS A 47 -2.93 -7.98 0.11
C HIS A 47 -3.17 -7.88 1.64
N GLN A 48 -4.46 -7.77 2.01
CA GLN A 48 -4.94 -7.56 3.38
C GLN A 48 -4.35 -6.30 4.03
N GLY A 49 -4.43 -5.16 3.35
CA GLY A 49 -3.99 -3.86 3.86
C GLY A 49 -2.48 -3.60 3.78
N ARG A 50 -1.74 -4.33 2.93
CA ARG A 50 -0.28 -4.21 2.81
C ARG A 50 0.19 -3.65 1.48
N HIS A 51 -0.40 -4.08 0.36
CA HIS A 51 0.03 -3.66 -0.98
C HIS A 51 -1.16 -3.21 -1.82
N VAL A 52 -1.02 -2.14 -2.60
CA VAL A 52 -1.99 -1.76 -3.63
C VAL A 52 -1.38 -2.04 -5.00
N ARG A 53 -2.13 -2.69 -5.88
CA ARG A 53 -1.71 -2.91 -7.27
C ARG A 53 -2.17 -1.77 -8.16
N VAL A 54 -1.23 -1.16 -8.87
CA VAL A 54 -1.55 -0.31 -10.03
C VAL A 54 -1.87 -1.23 -11.20
N VAL A 55 -3.11 -1.21 -11.66
CA VAL A 55 -3.57 -2.08 -12.75
C VAL A 55 -2.96 -1.59 -14.06
N ASN A 56 -2.50 -2.53 -14.90
CA ASN A 56 -2.09 -2.21 -16.27
C ASN A 56 -3.32 -2.27 -17.18
N GLY A 57 -3.55 -1.25 -18.00
CA GLY A 57 -4.68 -1.15 -18.91
C GLY A 57 -5.51 0.12 -18.67
N PRO A 58 -6.70 0.02 -18.04
CA PRO A 58 -7.58 1.17 -17.86
C PRO A 58 -6.95 2.23 -16.95
N PHE A 59 -7.15 3.49 -17.33
CA PHE A 59 -6.78 4.62 -16.47
C PHE A 59 -7.69 4.64 -15.26
N THR A 60 -7.11 4.50 -14.07
CA THR A 60 -7.83 4.49 -12.78
C THR A 60 -7.12 5.39 -11.80
N ILE A 61 -7.87 5.97 -10.86
CA ILE A 61 -7.32 6.77 -9.76
C ILE A 61 -7.56 6.02 -8.46
N LEU A 62 -6.50 5.80 -7.69
CA LEU A 62 -6.59 5.16 -6.38
C LEU A 62 -6.34 6.19 -5.27
N TYR A 63 -7.33 6.35 -4.40
CA TYR A 63 -7.20 7.08 -3.15
C TYR A 63 -6.79 6.09 -2.04
N VAL A 64 -5.61 6.30 -1.44
CA VAL A 64 -5.05 5.45 -0.39
C VAL A 64 -4.88 6.24 0.90
N LYS A 65 -5.55 5.78 1.97
CA LYS A 65 -5.35 6.30 3.33
C LYS A 65 -4.47 5.33 4.11
N LEU A 66 -3.39 5.85 4.67
CA LEU A 66 -2.47 5.09 5.52
C LEU A 66 -2.79 5.30 7.01
N TYR A 67 -2.38 4.35 7.85
CA TYR A 67 -2.38 4.48 9.30
C TYR A 67 -1.10 3.92 9.91
N LYS A 68 -0.76 4.44 11.09
CA LYS A 68 0.33 3.95 11.91
C LYS A 68 -0.22 2.96 12.94
N TYR A 69 0.52 1.90 13.20
CA TYR A 69 0.30 1.01 14.34
C TYR A 69 1.09 1.48 15.56
#